data_AF-A0A7Z9GBS6-F1
#
_entry.id   AF-A0A7Z9GBS6-F1
#
_cell.length_a   1.000
_cell.length_b   1.000
_cell.length_c   1.000
_cell.angle_alpha   90.00
_cell.angle_beta   90.00
_cell.angle_gamma   90.00
#
_symmetry.space_group_name_H-M   'P 1'
#
loop_
_entity.id
_entity.type
_entity.pdbx_description
1 polymer ?
#
loop_
_entity_poly.entity_id
_entity_poly.type
_entity_poly.pdbx_seq_one_letter_code
_entity_poly.pdbx_strand_id
1 'polypeptide(L)'
;MDMVDEITLLIALGTLNLLAMGGLSMWIRRELEDSMEQLDNSLAMALQSTVEKLTGEGAVAFEAPNPIQAALGQVLMSIAQQKMNTVEATITPRGADGTFKGLE
;
A
#
# COMPACT_ATOMS: atom_id res chain seq x y z
N MET A 1 34.01 -27.18 29.68
CA MET A 1 33.40 -26.04 28.97
C MET A 1 32.21 -25.69 29.81
N ASP A 2 32.31 -24.60 30.56
CA ASP A 2 31.33 -24.29 31.61
C ASP A 2 30.03 -23.79 30.97
N MET A 3 28.89 -24.31 31.42
CA MET A 3 27.53 -23.98 30.97
C MET A 3 27.24 -22.46 30.91
N VAL A 4 27.98 -21.67 31.68
CA VAL A 4 27.90 -20.20 31.71
C VAL A 4 28.39 -19.55 30.40
N ASP A 5 29.36 -20.15 29.71
CA ASP A 5 29.88 -19.62 28.43
C ASP A 5 28.86 -19.81 27.30
N GLU A 6 28.17 -20.95 27.25
CA GLU A 6 27.15 -21.24 26.22
C GLU A 6 25.92 -20.33 26.35
N ILE A 7 25.44 -20.11 27.58
CA ILE A 7 24.31 -19.21 27.83
C ILE A 7 24.69 -17.77 27.48
N THR A 8 25.90 -17.34 27.84
CA THR A 8 26.40 -15.98 27.50
C THR A 8 26.51 -15.79 25.99
N LEU A 9 27.00 -16.80 25.26
CA LEU A 9 27.07 -16.79 23.81
C LEU A 9 25.67 -16.71 23.17
N LEU A 10 24.71 -17.47 23.68
CA LEU A 10 23.34 -17.46 23.18
C LEU A 10 22.66 -16.10 23.38
N ILE A 11 22.85 -15.47 24.55
CA ILE A 11 22.35 -14.12 24.83
C ILE A 11 23.01 -13.08 23.91
N ALA A 12 24.32 -13.19 23.69
CA ALA A 12 25.03 -12.28 22.79
C ALA A 12 24.55 -12.41 21.33
N LEU A 13 24.38 -13.63 20.83
CA LEU A 13 23.85 -13.88 19.48
C LEU A 13 22.37 -13.46 19.37
N GLY A 14 21.57 -13.70 20.41
CA GLY A 14 20.17 -13.29 20.46
C GLY A 14 20.00 -11.77 20.43
N THR A 15 20.79 -11.04 21.21
CA THR A 15 20.77 -9.58 21.20
C THR A 15 21.29 -9.01 19.89
N LEU A 16 22.35 -9.59 19.30
CA LEU A 16 22.83 -9.19 17.98
C LEU A 16 21.77 -9.39 16.89
N ASN A 17 21.05 -10.52 16.92
CA ASN A 17 19.96 -10.79 15.98
C ASN A 17 18.83 -9.76 16.10
N LEU A 18 18.41 -9.44 17.34
CA LEU A 18 17.37 -8.42 17.57
C LEU A 18 17.80 -7.03 17.07
N LEU A 19 19.04 -6.65 17.29
CA LEU A 19 19.60 -5.40 16.76
C LEU A 19 19.66 -5.40 15.23
N ALA A 20 20.05 -6.52 14.62
CA ALA A 20 20.07 -6.66 13.17
C ALA A 20 18.66 -6.56 12.56
N MET A 21 17.66 -7.21 13.16
CA MET A 21 16.26 -7.07 12.74
C MET A 21 15.74 -5.64 12.92
N GLY A 22 16.10 -4.97 14.02
CA GLY A 22 15.78 -3.56 14.23
C GLY A 22 16.36 -2.67 13.14
N GLY A 23 17.64 -2.85 12.79
CA GLY A 23 18.30 -2.13 11.72
C GLY A 23 17.66 -2.38 10.35
N LEU A 24 17.37 -3.64 10.02
CA LEU A 24 16.66 -4.01 8.79
C LEU A 24 15.29 -3.36 8.71
N SER A 25 14.54 -3.29 9.82
CA SER A 25 13.23 -2.65 9.84
C SER A 25 13.28 -1.15 9.53
N MET A 26 14.30 -0.43 10.04
CA MET A 26 14.49 0.98 9.72
C MET A 26 14.93 1.18 8.28
N TRP A 27 15.79 0.29 7.77
CA TRP A 27 16.24 0.34 6.38
C TRP A 27 15.07 0.13 5.40
N ILE A 28 14.23 -0.88 5.63
CA ILE A 28 13.03 -1.15 4.81
C ILE A 28 12.08 0.05 4.82
N ARG A 29 11.85 0.69 5.98
CA ARG A 29 10.99 1.88 6.05
C ARG A 29 11.49 3.01 5.16
N ARG A 30 12.80 3.28 5.22
CA ARG A 30 13.42 4.33 4.40
C ARG A 30 13.32 4.01 2.91
N GLU A 31 13.65 2.78 2.51
CA GLU A 31 13.55 2.36 1.11
C GLU A 31 12.11 2.44 0.58
N LEU A 32 11.12 2.13 1.43
CA LEU A 32 9.71 2.22 1.10
C LEU A 32 9.23 3.67 0.96
N GLU A 33 9.70 4.59 1.81
CA GLU A 33 9.44 6.03 1.66
C GLU A 33 10.01 6.55 0.34
N ASP A 34 11.27 6.24 0.03
CA ASP A 34 11.93 6.65 -1.23
C ASP A 34 11.19 6.06 -2.46
N SER A 35 10.76 4.80 -2.37
CA SER A 35 10.00 4.13 -3.44
C SER A 35 8.59 4.72 -3.61
N MET A 36 7.94 5.14 -2.52
CA MET A 36 6.63 5.79 -2.58
C MET A 36 6.71 7.15 -3.26
N GLU A 37 7.76 7.93 -3.00
CA GLU A 37 7.98 9.22 -3.68
C GLU A 37 8.19 9.03 -5.19
N GLN A 38 8.97 8.03 -5.59
CA GLN A 38 9.16 7.70 -7.00
C GLN A 38 7.86 7.22 -7.66
N LEU A 39 7.07 6.42 -6.95
CA LEU A 39 5.77 5.95 -7.42
C LEU A 39 4.80 7.12 -7.65
N ASP A 40 4.77 8.10 -6.73
CA ASP A 40 3.91 9.28 -6.85
C ASP A 40 4.28 10.13 -8.07
N ASN A 41 5.57 10.40 -8.27
CA ASN A 41 6.07 11.10 -9.46
C ASN A 41 5.72 10.36 -10.76
N SER A 42 5.88 9.03 -10.78
CA SER A 42 5.52 8.21 -11.94
C SER A 42 4.02 8.26 -12.24
N LEU A 43 3.19 8.21 -11.19
CA LEU A 43 1.74 8.28 -11.30
C LEU A 43 1.27 9.65 -11.78
N ALA A 44 1.87 10.74 -11.26
CA ALA A 44 1.59 12.10 -11.71
C ALA A 44 1.90 12.28 -13.21
N MET A 45 3.06 11.79 -13.67
CA MET A 45 3.40 11.83 -15.10
C MET A 45 2.46 10.98 -15.96
N ALA A 46 2.06 9.80 -15.48
CA ALA A 46 1.12 8.93 -16.20
C ALA A 46 -0.28 9.56 -16.31
N LEU A 47 -0.75 10.22 -15.23
CA LEU A 47 -1.99 10.98 -15.25
C LEU A 47 -1.91 12.17 -16.19
N GLN A 48 -0.83 12.95 -16.12
CA GLN A 48 -0.61 14.08 -17.03
C GLN A 48 -0.62 13.62 -18.49
N SER A 49 0.12 12.56 -18.83
CA SER A 49 0.14 12.01 -20.19
C SER A 49 -1.25 11.51 -20.64
N THR A 50 -2.03 10.95 -19.72
CA THR A 50 -3.39 10.48 -20.02
C THR A 50 -4.32 11.66 -20.25
N VAL A 51 -4.24 12.72 -19.44
CA VAL A 51 -5.00 13.96 -19.63
C VAL A 51 -4.61 14.62 -20.94
N GLU A 52 -3.31 14.77 -21.23
CA GLU A 52 -2.82 15.34 -22.49
C GLU A 52 -3.27 14.53 -23.71
N LYS A 53 -3.40 13.21 -23.61
CA LYS A 53 -3.98 12.39 -24.70
C LYS A 53 -5.49 12.54 -24.82
N LEU A 54 -6.18 12.87 -23.72
CA LEU A 54 -7.62 13.14 -23.71
C LEU A 54 -7.95 14.57 -24.16
N THR A 55 -7.02 15.52 -24.01
CA THR A 55 -7.20 16.95 -24.33
C THR A 55 -6.40 17.42 -25.54
N GLY A 56 -5.42 16.64 -26.00
CA GLY A 56 -4.49 16.97 -27.08
C GLY A 56 -5.02 16.71 -28.49
N GLU A 57 -4.42 17.44 -29.43
CA GLU A 57 -4.88 17.71 -30.79
C GLU A 57 -5.29 16.47 -31.60
N GLY A 58 -6.60 16.28 -31.77
CA GLY A 58 -7.15 15.27 -32.67
C GLY A 58 -8.67 15.10 -32.64
N ALA A 59 -9.37 15.52 -31.58
CA ALA A 59 -10.83 15.45 -31.55
C ALA A 59 -11.46 16.64 -30.83
N VAL A 60 -12.15 17.43 -31.65
CA VAL A 60 -13.31 18.29 -31.38
C VAL A 60 -13.14 19.56 -30.53
N ALA A 61 -13.62 20.65 -31.14
CA ALA A 61 -13.84 21.95 -30.54
C ALA A 61 -14.47 21.82 -29.14
N PHE A 62 -14.02 22.66 -28.19
CA PHE A 62 -14.53 22.81 -26.83
C PHE A 62 -15.96 22.30 -26.65
N GLU A 63 -16.09 21.04 -26.21
CA GLU A 63 -17.36 20.42 -25.83
C GLU A 63 -17.37 20.36 -24.29
N ALA A 64 -18.51 20.68 -23.68
CA ALA A 64 -18.66 20.64 -22.22
C ALA A 64 -18.13 19.30 -21.66
N PRO A 65 -17.51 19.27 -20.46
CA PRO A 65 -16.79 18.11 -19.93
C PRO A 65 -17.54 16.82 -20.21
N ASN A 66 -17.01 15.99 -21.11
CA ASN A 66 -17.72 14.80 -21.57
C ASN A 66 -17.86 13.84 -20.35
N PRO A 67 -19.03 13.22 -20.13
CA PRO A 67 -19.33 12.35 -19.00
C PRO A 67 -18.25 11.29 -18.70
N ILE A 68 -17.46 10.85 -19.68
CA ILE A 68 -16.33 9.93 -19.45
C ILE A 68 -15.22 10.58 -18.62
N GLN A 69 -14.91 11.87 -18.85
CA GLN A 69 -13.92 12.62 -18.07
C GLN A 69 -14.40 12.84 -16.62
N ALA A 70 -15.71 13.07 -16.43
CA ALA A 70 -16.32 13.14 -15.10
C ALA A 70 -16.32 11.78 -14.40
N ALA A 71 -16.62 10.70 -15.12
CA ALA A 71 -16.60 9.34 -14.59
C ALA A 71 -15.18 8.90 -14.18
N LEU A 72 -14.15 9.22 -14.98
CA LEU A 72 -12.76 8.97 -14.62
C LEU A 72 -12.35 9.73 -13.35
N GLY A 73 -12.77 10.99 -13.21
CA GLY A 73 -12.59 11.76 -11.97
C GLY A 73 -13.24 11.07 -10.76
N GLN A 74 -14.48 10.58 -10.91
CA GLN A 74 -15.18 9.83 -9.85
C GLN A 74 -14.50 8.50 -9.52
N VAL A 75 -14.02 7.76 -10.53
CA VAL A 75 -13.31 6.50 -10.32
C VAL A 75 -11.99 6.75 -9.57
N LEU A 76 -11.20 7.74 -9.98
CA LEU A 76 -9.96 8.10 -9.29
C LEU A 76 -10.22 8.52 -7.83
N MET A 77 -11.24 9.35 -7.58
CA MET A 77 -11.64 9.72 -6.22
C MET A 77 -12.12 8.50 -5.41
N SER A 78 -12.86 7.58 -6.03
CA SER A 78 -13.32 6.36 -5.35
C SER A 78 -12.17 5.43 -4.98
N ILE A 79 -11.15 5.31 -5.83
CA ILE A 79 -9.96 4.49 -5.58
C ILE A 79 -9.09 5.14 -4.50
N ALA A 80 -8.91 6.46 -4.52
CA ALA A 80 -8.21 7.20 -3.48
C ALA A 80 -8.91 7.03 -2.11
N GLN A 81 -10.25 7.15 -2.09
CA GLN A 81 -11.05 6.96 -0.88
C GLN A 81 -10.97 5.52 -0.36
N GLN A 82 -10.99 4.52 -1.24
CA GLN A 82 -10.84 3.10 -0.87
C GLN A 82 -9.46 2.79 -0.28
N LYS A 83 -8.39 3.40 -0.81
CA LYS A 83 -7.05 3.23 -0.23
C LYS A 83 -6.91 3.88 1.15
N MET A 84 -7.60 4.99 1.41
CA MET A 84 -7.66 5.61 2.74
C MET A 84 -8.51 4.83 3.74
N ASN A 85 -9.56 4.14 3.27
CA ASN A 85 -10.37 3.23 4.07
C ASN A 85 -9.93 1.78 3.83
N THR A 86 -8.71 1.44 4.24
CA THR A 86 -8.35 0.03 4.42
C THR A 86 -9.15 -0.51 5.61
N VAL A 87 -10.29 -1.12 5.30
CA VAL A 87 -11.17 -1.78 6.26
C VAL A 87 -10.34 -2.80 7.05
N GLU A 88 -10.28 -2.66 8.37
CA GLU A 88 -9.80 -3.71 9.28
C GLU A 88 -10.65 -4.96 9.04
N ALA A 89 -10.07 -5.98 8.43
CA ALA A 89 -10.74 -7.25 8.21
C ALA A 89 -11.07 -7.88 9.56
N THR A 90 -12.31 -7.68 10.04
CA THR A 90 -12.79 -8.37 11.23
C THR A 90 -12.99 -9.84 10.89
N ILE A 91 -12.07 -10.68 11.38
CA ILE A 91 -12.13 -12.13 11.21
C ILE A 91 -13.41 -12.62 11.89
N THR A 92 -14.41 -13.00 11.12
CA THR A 92 -15.63 -13.64 11.65
C THR A 92 -15.34 -15.13 11.83
N PRO A 93 -15.20 -15.64 13.08
CA PRO A 93 -14.93 -17.06 13.30
C PRO A 93 -16.12 -17.90 12.85
N ARG A 94 -15.83 -19.05 12.23
CA ARG A 94 -16.83 -20.02 11.78
C ARG A 94 -17.49 -20.68 13.00
N GLY A 95 -18.82 -20.81 12.97
CA GLY A 95 -19.56 -21.57 13.98
C GLY A 95 -19.27 -23.07 13.93
N ALA A 96 -19.57 -23.80 14.99
CA ALA A 96 -19.39 -25.26 15.07
C ALA A 96 -20.27 -26.05 14.06
N ASP A 97 -21.24 -25.37 13.46
CA ASP A 97 -22.13 -25.80 12.38
C ASP A 97 -21.56 -25.51 10.97
N GLY A 98 -20.37 -24.92 10.89
CA GLY A 98 -19.70 -24.62 9.64
C GLY A 98 -20.19 -23.35 8.94
N THR A 99 -21.08 -22.58 9.54
CA THR A 99 -21.64 -21.36 8.92
C THR A 99 -21.00 -20.09 9.48
N PHE A 100 -20.95 -19.02 8.67
CA PHE A 100 -20.58 -17.68 9.13
C PHE A 100 -21.85 -16.98 9.58
N LYS A 101 -21.94 -16.59 10.86
CA LYS A 101 -23.07 -15.79 11.34
C LYS A 101 -22.91 -14.36 10.81
N GLY A 102 -23.87 -13.91 9.98
CA GLY A 102 -23.97 -12.49 9.62
C GLY A 102 -24.35 -12.14 8.18
N LEU A 103 -25.18 -12.93 7.50
CA LEU A 103 -25.89 -12.46 6.31
C LEU A 103 -27.38 -12.74 6.49
N GLU A 104 -28.06 -11.82 7.18
CA GLU A 104 -29.49 -11.54 6.98
C GLU A 104 -29.63 -10.20 6.27
#